data_AF-A0A7W1I3H8-F1
#
_entry.id   AF-A0A7W1I3H8-F1
#
_cell.length_a   1.000
_cell.length_b   1.000
_cell.length_c   1.000
_cell.angle_alpha   90.00
_cell.angle_beta   90.00
_cell.angle_gamma   90.00
#
_symmetry.space_group_name_H-M   'P 1'
#
loop_
_entity.id
_entity.type
_entity.pdbx_description
1 polymer ?
#
loop_
_entity_poly.entity_id
_entity_poly.type
_entity_poly.pdbx_seq_one_letter_code
_entity_poly.pdbx_strand_id
1 'polypeptide(L)' 'MKHFRVGGHRLQFRAEAFNLTNTPFLGESNAVIDSPNVGLIRSTRGTPRQMQFSLRYSF' A
#
# COMPACT_ATOMS: atom_id res chain seq x y z
N MET A 1 1.38 -5.65 15.65
CA MET A 1 2.40 -6.71 15.75
C MET A 1 2.18 -7.48 17.05
N LYS A 2 1.90 -8.79 16.98
CA LYS A 2 1.62 -9.61 18.16
C LYS A 2 2.59 -10.78 18.24
N HIS A 3 3.00 -11.13 19.45
CA HIS A 3 3.84 -12.27 19.74
C HIS A 3 3.07 -13.32 20.54
N PHE A 4 3.29 -14.57 20.19
CA PHE A 4 2.77 -15.74 20.88
C PHE A 4 3.95 -16.61 21.30
N ARG A 5 3.91 -17.08 22.54
CA ARG A 5 4.88 -18.05 23.06
C ARG A 5 4.23 -19.42 23.00
N VAL A 6 4.93 -20.39 22.41
CA VAL A 6 4.50 -21.80 22.33
C VAL A 6 5.69 -22.64 22.75
N GLY A 7 5.71 -23.07 24.02
CA GLY A 7 6.90 -23.70 24.61
C GLY A 7 8.11 -22.77 24.60
N GLY A 8 9.28 -23.30 24.20
CA GLY A 8 10.52 -22.53 23.99
C GLY A 8 10.52 -21.66 22.73
N HIS A 9 9.50 -21.80 21.88
CA HIS A 9 9.45 -21.13 20.58
C HIS A 9 8.62 -19.84 20.61
N ARG A 10 8.90 -18.94 19.66
CA ARG A 10 8.19 -17.68 19.48
C ARG A 10 7.59 -17.58 18.09
N LEU A 11 6.29 -17.31 18.05
CA LEU A 11 5.55 -16.94 16.85
C LEU A 11 5.23 -15.45 16.88
N GLN A 12 5.31 -14.83 15.71
CA GLN A 12 5.04 -13.42 15.52
C GLN A 12 4.15 -13.24 14.30
N PHE A 13 2.99 -12.63 14.52
CA PHE A 13 2.07 -12.24 13.46
C PHE A 13 2.05 -10.72 13.33
N ARG A 14 2.11 -10.24 12.10
CA ARG A 14 2.00 -8.83 11.76
C ARG A 14 1.09 -8.69 10.54
N ALA A 15 0.15 -7.77 10.67
CA ALA A 15 -0.69 -7.29 9.58
C ALA A 15 -0.45 -5.79 9.48
N GLU A 16 -0.23 -5.32 8.26
CA GLU A 16 0.00 -3.91 7.92
C GLU A 16 -0.90 -3.55 6.74
N ALA A 17 -1.42 -2.33 6.74
CA ALA A 17 -2.22 -1.80 5.64
C ALA A 17 -1.71 -0.41 5.28
N PHE A 18 -1.31 -0.23 4.02
CA PHE A 18 -0.95 1.03 3.43
C PHE A 18 -2.10 1.53 2.57
N ASN A 19 -2.35 2.84 2.60
CA ASN A 19 -3.54 3.45 1.99
C ASN A 19 -4.84 2.76 2.47
N LEU A 20 -5.07 2.78 3.79
CA LEU A 20 -6.15 2.03 4.46
C LEU A 20 -7.54 2.32 3.88
N THR A 21 -7.83 3.59 3.58
CA THR A 21 -9.09 4.06 2.99
C THR A 21 -9.16 3.89 1.48
N ASN A 22 -8.08 3.42 0.85
CA ASN A 22 -7.94 3.36 -0.61
C ASN A 22 -8.18 4.73 -1.28
N THR A 23 -7.74 5.81 -0.65
CA THR A 23 -7.84 7.16 -1.21
C THR A 23 -6.94 7.25 -2.45
N PRO A 24 -7.48 7.58 -3.62
CA PRO A 24 -6.67 7.75 -4.83
C PRO A 24 -5.79 8.98 -4.70
N PHE A 25 -4.48 8.83 -4.94
CA PHE A 25 -3.62 9.98 -5.19
C PHE A 25 -3.58 10.19 -6.71
N LEU A 26 -4.15 11.30 -7.17
CA LEU A 26 -4.24 11.59 -8.60
C LEU A 26 -2.87 11.98 -9.17
N GLY A 27 -2.66 11.62 -10.44
CA GLY A 27 -1.49 12.02 -11.19
C GLY A 27 -1.52 13.46 -11.67
N GLU A 28 -0.51 13.86 -12.42
CA GLU A 28 -0.52 15.18 -13.05
C GLU A 28 -1.48 15.21 -14.21
N SER A 29 -1.94 16.42 -14.45
CA SER A 29 -2.67 16.76 -15.65
C SER A 29 -1.75 16.76 -16.88
N ASN A 30 -2.30 16.48 -18.06
CA ASN A 30 -1.57 16.63 -19.30
C ASN A 30 -1.24 18.12 -19.55
N ALA A 31 0.05 18.45 -19.55
CA ALA A 31 0.57 19.81 -19.74
C ALA A 31 0.86 20.18 -21.21
N VAL A 32 0.66 19.26 -22.16
CA VAL A 32 0.85 19.51 -23.59
C VAL A 32 -0.33 20.33 -24.11
N ILE A 33 -0.11 21.61 -24.40
CA ILE A 33 -1.17 22.62 -24.68
C ILE A 33 -1.92 22.31 -25.99
N ASP A 34 -1.24 21.72 -26.94
CA ASP A 34 -1.68 21.31 -28.27
C ASP A 34 -2.29 19.89 -28.30
N SER A 35 -2.36 19.20 -27.15
CA SER A 35 -3.00 17.90 -27.02
C SER A 35 -4.52 18.04 -26.86
N PRO A 36 -5.34 17.19 -27.50
CA PRO A 36 -6.79 17.13 -27.24
C PRO A 36 -7.12 16.69 -25.80
N ASN A 37 -6.11 16.28 -25.03
CA ASN A 37 -6.24 15.82 -23.65
C ASN A 37 -5.64 16.80 -22.64
N VAL A 38 -5.25 18.03 -23.05
CA VAL A 38 -4.76 19.07 -22.15
C VAL A 38 -5.69 19.25 -20.95
N GLY A 39 -5.15 19.41 -19.74
CA GLY A 39 -5.96 19.60 -18.54
C GLY A 39 -6.54 18.31 -17.95
N LEU A 40 -6.54 17.19 -18.66
CA LEU A 40 -7.08 15.91 -18.16
C LEU A 40 -6.05 15.13 -17.34
N ILE A 41 -6.50 14.57 -16.22
CA ILE A 41 -5.76 13.60 -15.39
C ILE A 41 -6.30 12.20 -15.70
N ARG A 42 -5.43 11.29 -16.16
CA ARG A 42 -5.79 9.89 -16.50
C ARG A 42 -5.00 8.84 -15.74
N SER A 43 -4.19 9.26 -14.78
CA SER A 43 -3.35 8.38 -13.98
C SER A 43 -3.57 8.63 -12.50
N THR A 44 -3.22 7.62 -11.71
CA THR A 44 -3.00 7.76 -10.28
C THR A 44 -1.50 7.68 -10.01
N ARG A 45 -1.05 8.41 -9.00
CA ARG A 45 0.30 8.36 -8.46
C ARG A 45 0.30 7.54 -7.18
N GLY A 46 1.46 6.97 -6.85
CA GLY A 46 1.61 6.14 -5.65
C GLY A 46 0.98 4.75 -5.78
N THR A 47 0.94 4.04 -4.66
CA THR A 47 0.44 2.67 -4.59
C THR A 47 -1.02 2.65 -4.13
N PRO A 48 -1.90 1.86 -4.78
CA PRO A 48 -3.23 1.55 -4.25
C PRO A 48 -3.17 0.88 -2.87
N ARG A 49 -4.33 0.64 -2.24
CA ARG A 49 -4.38 -0.07 -0.95
C ARG A 49 -3.58 -1.37 -1.00
N GLN A 50 -2.60 -1.48 -0.12
CA GLN A 50 -1.76 -2.66 0.01
C GLN A 50 -1.89 -3.21 1.43
N MET A 51 -2.31 -4.46 1.54
CA MET A 51 -2.34 -5.18 2.81
C MET A 51 -1.24 -6.23 2.80
N GLN A 52 -0.42 -6.22 3.85
CA GLN A 52 0.71 -7.12 4.00
C GLN A 52 0.53 -7.94 5.28
N PHE A 53 0.78 -9.23 5.16
CA PHE A 53 0.71 -10.17 6.28
C PHE A 53 2.05 -10.88 6.36
N SER A 54 2.60 -10.96 7.57
CA SER A 54 3.84 -11.69 7.82
C SER A 54 3.73 -12.56 9.07
N LEU A 55 4.35 -13.73 8.97
CA LEU A 55 4.55 -14.67 10.05
C LEU A 55 6.05 -14.89 10.23
N ARG A 56 6.54 -14.68 11.45
CA ARG A 56 7.90 -15.03 11.84
C ARG A 56 7.88 -16.09 12.92
N TYR A 57 8.61 -17.16 12.70
CA TYR A 57 8.91 -18.20 13.68
C TYR A 57 10.36 -18.03 14.17
N SER A 58 10.60 -18.31 15.45
CA SER A 58 11.94 -18.29 16.05
C SER A 58 12.01 -19.39 17.11
N PHE A 59 13.12 -20.13 17.12
CA PHE A 59 13.40 -21.26 18.00
C PHE A 59 14.52 -20.94 18.98
#